data_AF-A0A662H244-F1
#
_entry.id   AF-A0A662H244-F1
#
_cell.length_a   1.000
_cell.length_b   1.000
_cell.length_c   1.000
_cell.angle_alpha   90.00
_cell.angle_beta   90.00
_cell.angle_gamma   90.00
#
_symmetry.space_group_name_H-M   'P 1'
#
loop_
_entity.id
_entity.type
_entity.pdbx_description
1 polymer ?
#
loop_
_entity_poly.entity_id
_entity_poly.type
_entity_poly.pdbx_seq_one_letter_code
_entity_poly.pdbx_strand_id
1 'polypeptide(L)' 'MIPSVPRVWREIRYRYRLIGCKCTDCGAVYFPPRPLCIKCGSRKMKELKLSEDGVL' A
#
# COMPACT_ATOMS: atom_id res chain seq x y z
N MET A 1 2.19 -13.86 -18.39
CA MET A 1 0.98 -14.23 -17.62
C MET A 1 0.19 -12.96 -17.37
N ILE A 2 -0.89 -12.72 -18.13
CA ILE A 2 -1.65 -11.45 -18.07
C ILE A 2 -2.51 -11.47 -16.79
N PRO A 3 -2.46 -10.45 -15.91
CA PRO A 3 -3.31 -10.42 -14.73
C PRO A 3 -4.78 -10.39 -15.15
N SER A 4 -5.64 -11.13 -14.44
CA SER A 4 -7.07 -11.11 -14.73
C SER A 4 -7.64 -9.70 -14.56
N VAL A 5 -8.57 -9.32 -15.46
CA VAL A 5 -9.23 -8.01 -15.46
C VAL A 5 -9.70 -7.55 -14.06
N PRO A 6 -10.37 -8.37 -13.22
CA PRO A 6 -10.81 -7.94 -11.88
C PRO A 6 -9.66 -7.70 -10.89
N ARG A 7 -8.48 -8.29 -11.09
CA ARG A 7 -7.31 -8.02 -10.26
C ARG A 7 -6.70 -6.67 -10.61
N VAL A 8 -6.60 -6.36 -11.91
CA VAL A 8 -6.13 -5.04 -12.38
C VAL A 8 -7.03 -3.94 -11.85
N TRP A 9 -8.35 -4.12 -11.92
CA TRP A 9 -9.31 -3.12 -11.47
C TRP A 9 -9.21 -2.81 -9.97
N ARG A 10 -8.95 -3.83 -9.12
CA ARG A 10 -8.70 -3.65 -7.69
C ARG A 10 -7.37 -2.95 -7.39
N GLU A 11 -6.35 -3.23 -8.19
CA GLU A 11 -4.99 -2.70 -7.98
C GLU A 11 -4.78 -1.30 -8.60
N ILE A 12 -5.67 -0.86 -9.50
CA ILE A 12 -5.52 0.39 -10.28
C ILE A 12 -5.36 1.62 -9.39
N ARG A 13 -6.19 1.74 -8.35
CA ARG A 13 -6.17 2.89 -7.42
C ARG A 13 -4.82 3.00 -6.72
N TYR A 14 -4.23 1.88 -6.33
CA TYR A 14 -2.98 1.86 -5.55
C TYR A 14 -1.75 2.05 -6.43
N ARG A 15 -1.71 1.40 -7.60
CA ARG A 15 -0.58 1.52 -8.54
C ARG A 15 -0.44 2.92 -9.12
N TYR A 16 -1.52 3.50 -9.64
CA TYR A 16 -1.44 4.76 -10.38
C TYR A 16 -1.36 5.99 -9.48
N ARG A 17 -1.92 5.92 -8.26
CA ARG A 17 -1.90 7.06 -7.31
C ARG A 17 -0.84 6.91 -6.23
N LEU A 18 0.00 5.88 -6.29
CA LEU A 18 1.02 5.57 -5.27
C LEU A 18 0.42 5.59 -3.85
N ILE A 19 -0.77 5.01 -3.71
CA ILE A 19 -1.43 4.91 -2.41
C ILE A 19 -0.92 3.66 -1.70
N GLY A 20 -0.19 3.88 -0.60
CA GLY A 20 0.25 2.84 0.32
C GLY A 20 -0.57 2.82 1.61
N CYS A 21 -0.13 2.00 2.56
CA CYS A 21 -0.64 1.99 3.93
C CYS A 21 0.47 2.35 4.90
N LYS A 22 0.15 3.18 5.90
CA LYS A 22 0.99 3.44 7.07
C LYS A 22 0.33 2.86 8.31
N CYS A 23 1.07 2.06 9.07
CA CYS A 23 0.62 1.57 10.37
C CYS A 23 0.60 2.73 11.38
N THR A 24 -0.51 2.88 12.12
CA THR A 24 -0.63 3.94 13.12
C THR A 24 0.21 3.68 14.37
N ASP A 25 0.46 2.42 14.71
CA ASP A 25 1.12 2.05 15.97
C ASP A 25 2.66 2.09 15.86
N CYS A 26 3.22 1.62 14.75
CA CYS A 26 4.69 1.57 14.56
C CYS A 26 5.21 2.53 13.49
N GLY A 27 4.34 3.23 12.78
CA GLY A 27 4.72 4.17 11.71
C GLY A 27 5.26 3.51 10.43
N ALA A 28 5.30 2.18 10.36
CA ALA A 28 5.80 1.46 9.19
C ALA A 28 4.91 1.73 7.96
N VAL A 29 5.55 2.02 6.83
CA VAL A 29 4.90 2.30 5.55
C VAL A 29 5.06 1.10 4.63
N TYR A 30 3.98 0.72 3.95
CA TYR A 30 3.92 -0.43 3.06
C TYR A 30 3.28 -0.04 1.72
N PHE A 31 3.88 -0.55 0.65
CA PHE A 31 3.34 -0.51 -0.70
C PHE A 31 3.61 -1.87 -1.34
N PRO A 32 2.59 -2.64 -1.82
CA PRO A 32 1.15 -2.35 -1.84
C PRO A 32 0.50 -2.27 -0.45
N PRO A 33 -0.72 -1.71 -0.32
CA PRO A 33 -1.46 -1.68 0.94
C PRO A 33 -1.74 -3.10 1.45
N ARG A 34 -1.58 -3.29 2.76
CA ARG A 34 -1.85 -4.57 3.44
C ARG A 34 -2.76 -4.35 4.64
N PRO A 35 -3.61 -5.33 5.00
CA PRO A 35 -4.51 -5.22 6.16
C PRO A 35 -3.80 -5.44 7.50
N LEU A 36 -2.60 -6.03 7.49
CA LEU A 36 -1.85 -6.39 8.70
C LEU A 36 -0.43 -5.82 8.63
N CYS A 37 0.03 -5.24 9.74
CA CYS A 37 1.42 -4.81 9.87
C CYS A 37 2.32 -6.00 10.19
N ILE A 38 3.38 -6.19 9.40
CA ILE A 38 4.37 -7.27 9.63
C ILE A 38 5.26 -6.94 10.84
N LYS A 39 5.52 -5.66 11.13
CA LYS A 39 6.38 -5.27 12.24
C LYS A 39 5.73 -5.42 13.61
N CYS A 40 4.47 -5.03 13.76
CA CYS A 40 3.79 -5.00 15.07
C CYS A 40 2.51 -5.84 15.16
N GLY A 41 2.07 -6.47 14.07
CA GLY A 41 0.81 -7.25 14.05
C GLY A 41 -0.47 -6.42 14.17
N SER A 42 -0.38 -5.09 14.22
CA SER A 42 -1.56 -4.23 14.27
C SER A 42 -2.37 -4.29 12.97
N ARG A 43 -3.70 -4.21 13.11
CA ARG A 43 -4.68 -4.07 12.00
C ARG A 43 -5.02 -2.61 11.72
N LYS A 44 -4.48 -1.66 12.50
CA LYS A 44 -4.70 -0.23 12.31
C LYS A 44 -3.73 0.30 11.27
N MET A 45 -4.17 0.23 10.01
CA MET A 45 -3.49 0.78 8.84
C MET A 45 -4.29 1.97 8.32
N LYS A 46 -3.62 3.07 8.01
CA LYS A 46 -4.21 4.23 7.32
C LYS A 46 -3.68 4.30 5.89
N GLU A 47 -4.56 4.56 4.94
CA GLU A 47 -4.15 4.86 3.57
C GLU A 47 -3.33 6.16 3.55
N LEU A 48 -2.19 6.13 2.86
CA LEU A 48 -1.30 7.28 2.73
C LEU A 48 -0.82 7.38 1.28
N LYS A 49 -0.95 8.57 0.67
CA LYS A 49 -0.34 8.86 -0.63
C LYS A 49 1.16 9.01 -0.42
N LEU A 50 1.95 8.17 -1.08
CA LEU A 50 3.41 8.23 -1.04
C LEU A 50 3.90 9.41 -1.88
N SER A 51 5.05 9.97 -1.51
CA SER A 51 5.74 10.95 -2.35
C SER A 51 6.18 10.32 -3.66
N GLU A 52 6.13 11.10 -4.73
CA GLU A 52 6.49 10.69 -6.09
C GLU A 52 8.01 10.86 -6.34
N ASP A 53 8.73 11.29 -5.30
CA ASP A 53 10.17 11.53 -5.28
C ASP A 53 10.92 10.25 -4.88
N GLY A 54 11.90 9.86 -5.70
CA GLY A 54 12.81 8.76 -5.44
C GLY A 54 14.23 9.10 -5.87
N VAL A 55 15.22 8.55 -5.18
CA VAL A 55 16.64 8.63 -5.55
C VAL A 55 17.08 7.24 -5.98
N LEU A 56 17.85 7.17 -7.08
CA LEU A 56 18.38 5.91 -7.65
C LEU A 56 19.56 5.37 -6.83
#